data_AF-A0A6P0UII7-F1
#
_entry.id   AF-A0A6P0UII7-F1
#
_cell.length_a   1.000
_cell.length_b   1.000
_cell.length_c   1.000
_cell.angle_alpha   90.00
_cell.angle_beta   90.00
_cell.angle_gamma   90.00
#
_symmetry.space_group_name_H-M   'P 1'
#
loop_
_entity.id
_entity.type
_entity.pdbx_description
1 polymer ?
#
loop_
_entity_poly.entity_id
_entity_poly.type
_entity_poly.pdbx_seq_one_letter_code
_entity_poly.pdbx_strand_id
1 'polypeptide(L)'
;MEDYNKESKYLRAKERVDRLKKFYTNLASYIVVISVLALINYLTNGWRYMWFLWAAFGWGIGILFHAIGTFDLNPFFGRSWEERKIKEFMREDDEIKRWE
;
A
#
# COMPACT_ATOMS: atom_id res chain seq x y z
N MET A 1 2.41 -31.82 -7.56
CA MET A 1 2.01 -31.35 -6.21
C MET A 1 3.05 -30.42 -5.59
N GLU A 2 4.36 -30.70 -5.71
CA GLU A 2 5.41 -29.91 -5.03
C GLU A 2 5.77 -28.58 -5.75
N ASP A 3 5.67 -28.54 -7.08
CA ASP A 3 5.92 -27.33 -7.88
C ASP A 3 4.88 -26.21 -7.66
N TYR A 4 3.58 -26.56 -7.62
CA TYR A 4 2.49 -25.61 -7.37
C TYR A 4 2.61 -24.85 -6.03
N ASN A 5 3.17 -25.49 -5.01
CA ASN A 5 3.37 -24.87 -3.70
C ASN A 5 4.53 -23.86 -3.72
N LYS A 6 5.55 -24.09 -4.56
CA LYS A 6 6.64 -23.12 -4.77
C LYS A 6 6.18 -21.92 -5.59
N GLU A 7 5.43 -22.15 -6.65
CA GLU A 7 4.94 -21.10 -7.55
C GLU A 7 3.95 -20.16 -6.85
N SER A 8 3.00 -20.70 -6.07
CA SER A 8 2.04 -19.91 -5.28
C SER A 8 2.71 -19.07 -4.18
N LYS A 9 3.75 -19.61 -3.52
CA LYS A 9 4.56 -18.84 -2.56
C LYS A 9 5.30 -17.69 -3.25
N TYR A 10 5.81 -17.93 -4.45
CA TYR A 10 6.53 -16.92 -5.24
C TYR A 10 5.59 -15.79 -5.70
N LEU A 11 4.40 -16.13 -6.18
CA LEU A 11 3.37 -15.16 -6.58
C LEU A 11 2.94 -14.27 -5.41
N ARG A 12 2.67 -14.86 -4.23
CA ARG A 12 2.33 -14.10 -3.01
C ARG A 12 3.45 -13.17 -2.56
N ALA A 13 4.70 -13.62 -2.64
CA ALA A 13 5.85 -12.77 -2.33
C ALA A 13 5.97 -11.60 -3.31
N LYS A 14 5.77 -11.86 -4.61
CA LYS A 14 5.81 -10.84 -5.66
C LYS A 14 4.72 -9.79 -5.51
N GLU A 15 3.48 -10.20 -5.23
CA GLU A 15 2.37 -9.26 -4.99
C GLU A 15 2.61 -8.37 -3.78
N ARG A 16 3.14 -8.92 -2.68
CA ARG A 16 3.52 -8.12 -1.49
C ARG A 16 4.56 -7.08 -1.83
N VAL A 17 5.57 -7.45 -2.61
CA VAL A 17 6.63 -6.53 -3.04
C VAL A 17 6.07 -5.44 -3.96
N ASP A 18 5.17 -5.76 -4.89
CA ASP A 18 4.57 -4.78 -5.80
C ASP A 18 3.68 -3.77 -5.06
N ARG A 19 2.89 -4.25 -4.08
CA ARG A 19 2.11 -3.38 -3.17
C ARG A 19 3.02 -2.45 -2.38
N LEU A 20 4.09 -2.97 -1.76
CA LEU A 20 5.08 -2.15 -1.07
C LEU A 20 5.68 -1.10 -2.02
N LYS A 21 6.07 -1.49 -3.22
CA LYS A 21 6.74 -0.61 -4.19
C LYS A 21 5.85 0.57 -4.61
N LYS A 22 4.54 0.33 -4.81
CA LYS A 22 3.55 1.38 -5.06
C LYS A 22 3.42 2.34 -3.87
N PHE A 23 3.39 1.80 -2.65
CA PHE A 23 3.33 2.63 -1.44
C PHE A 23 4.58 3.49 -1.26
N TYR A 24 5.78 2.91 -1.39
CA TYR A 24 7.03 3.65 -1.26
C TYR A 24 7.15 4.76 -2.31
N THR A 25 6.67 4.53 -3.54
CA THR A 25 6.63 5.56 -4.59
C THR A 25 5.74 6.74 -4.19
N ASN A 26 4.55 6.47 -3.66
CA ASN A 26 3.63 7.51 -3.15
C ASN A 26 4.21 8.25 -1.94
N LEU A 27 4.82 7.53 -0.99
CA LEU A 27 5.45 8.11 0.18
C LEU A 27 6.66 8.99 -0.19
N ALA A 28 7.50 8.54 -1.12
CA ALA A 28 8.62 9.33 -1.62
C ALA A 28 8.12 10.62 -2.29
N SER A 29 7.07 10.52 -3.11
CA SER A 29 6.43 11.68 -3.73
C SER A 29 5.88 12.65 -2.68
N TYR A 30 5.25 12.15 -1.62
CA TYR A 30 4.77 12.95 -0.49
C TYR A 30 5.92 13.70 0.20
N ILE A 31 7.02 13.01 0.55
CA ILE A 31 8.18 13.64 1.21
C ILE A 31 8.76 14.75 0.33
N VAL A 32 8.90 14.51 -0.97
CA VAL A 32 9.39 15.52 -1.92
C VAL A 32 8.47 16.72 -1.97
N VAL A 33 7.15 16.51 -2.12
CA VAL A 33 6.15 17.59 -2.18
C VAL A 33 6.14 18.41 -0.89
N ILE A 34 6.13 17.77 0.28
CA ILE A 34 6.19 18.47 1.57
C ILE A 34 7.50 19.24 1.75
N SER A 35 8.63 18.68 1.30
CA SER A 35 9.92 19.36 1.36
C SER A 35 9.93 20.62 0.49
N VAL A 36 9.39 20.56 -0.73
CA VAL A 36 9.24 21.72 -1.62
C VAL A 36 8.30 22.76 -1.01
N LEU A 37 7.15 22.34 -0.46
CA LEU A 37 6.21 23.23 0.23
C LEU A 37 6.83 23.90 1.46
N ALA A 38 7.62 23.17 2.24
CA ALA A 38 8.35 23.72 3.39
C ALA A 38 9.40 24.75 2.94
N LEU A 39 10.10 24.48 1.85
CA LEU A 39 11.06 25.42 1.26
C LEU A 39 10.37 26.70 0.79
N ILE A 40 9.24 26.59 0.09
CA ILE A 40 8.43 27.74 -0.33
C ILE A 40 7.91 28.50 0.88
N ASN A 41 7.42 27.80 1.91
CA ASN A 41 6.96 28.44 3.14
C ASN A 41 8.07 29.25 3.82
N TYR A 42 9.29 28.70 3.86
CA TYR A 42 10.46 29.38 4.37
C TYR A 42 10.79 30.65 3.59
N LEU A 43 10.84 30.54 2.26
CA LEU A 43 11.19 31.66 1.38
C LEU A 43 10.15 32.78 1.38
N THR A 44 8.85 32.43 1.43
CA THR A 44 7.77 33.43 1.32
C THR A 44 7.45 34.11 2.65
N ASN A 45 7.48 33.39 3.77
CA ASN A 45 6.95 33.89 5.05
C ASN A 45 7.94 33.82 6.21
N GLY A 46 9.16 33.30 6.03
CA GLY A 46 10.16 33.21 7.10
C GLY A 46 9.62 32.53 8.37
N TRP A 47 8.80 31.47 8.22
CA TRP A 47 8.13 30.72 9.29
C TRP A 47 6.96 31.41 10.01
N ARG A 48 6.54 32.62 9.58
CA ARG A 48 5.46 33.37 10.25
C ARG A 48 4.08 32.71 10.13
N TYR A 49 3.85 31.92 9.08
CA TYR A 49 2.61 31.15 8.89
C TYR A 49 2.89 29.83 8.17
N MET A 50 2.89 28.73 8.92
CA MET A 50 3.21 27.37 8.46
C MET A 50 2.05 26.70 7.72
N TRP A 51 1.52 27.36 6.67
CA TRP A 51 0.38 26.83 5.91
C TRP A 51 0.63 25.45 5.27
N PHE A 52 1.91 25.10 5.04
CA PHE A 52 2.27 23.78 4.52
C PHE A 52 1.85 22.64 5.44
N LEU A 53 1.66 22.89 6.75
CA LEU A 53 1.18 21.89 7.70
C LEU A 53 -0.25 21.44 7.37
N TRP A 54 -1.11 22.35 6.90
CA TRP A 54 -2.46 21.99 6.48
C TRP A 54 -2.45 21.12 5.22
N ALA A 55 -1.59 21.44 4.26
CA ALA A 55 -1.38 20.59 3.08
C ALA A 55 -0.81 19.23 3.48
N ALA A 56 0.18 19.20 4.39
CA ALA A 56 0.78 17.99 4.93
C ALA A 56 -0.22 17.11 5.68
N PHE A 57 -1.12 17.71 6.46
CA PHE A 57 -2.16 16.99 7.20
C PHE A 57 -3.20 16.37 6.26
N GLY A 58 -3.73 17.15 5.32
CA GLY A 58 -4.74 16.68 4.38
C GLY A 58 -4.22 15.53 3.49
N TRP A 59 -3.04 15.70 2.91
CA TRP A 59 -2.40 14.63 2.13
C TRP A 59 -1.86 13.49 2.99
N GLY A 60 -1.38 13.80 4.20
CA GLY A 60 -0.83 12.81 5.12
C GLY A 60 -1.87 11.77 5.56
N ILE A 61 -3.12 12.19 5.76
CA ILE A 61 -4.23 11.28 6.08
C ILE A 61 -4.46 10.29 4.92
N GLY A 62 -4.49 10.75 3.67
CA GLY A 62 -4.66 9.88 2.50
C GLY A 62 -3.54 8.85 2.35
N ILE A 63 -2.29 9.26 2.59
CA ILE A 63 -1.13 8.35 2.64
C ILE A 63 -1.29 7.35 3.79
N LEU A 64 -1.75 7.78 4.97
CA LEU A 64 -1.94 6.90 6.14
C LEU A 64 -2.97 5.80 5.84
N PHE A 65 -4.10 6.14 5.23
CA PHE A 65 -5.09 5.16 4.79
C PHE A 65 -4.52 4.18 3.76
N HIS A 66 -3.73 4.68 2.81
CA HIS A 66 -3.04 3.82 1.84
C HIS A 66 -1.99 2.92 2.50
N ALA A 67 -1.29 3.41 3.52
CA ALA A 67 -0.32 2.65 4.31
C ALA A 67 -1.00 1.49 5.05
N ILE A 68 -2.13 1.78 5.72
CA ILE A 68 -2.91 0.77 6.45
C ILE A 68 -3.37 -0.34 5.50
N GLY A 69 -3.84 0.02 4.30
CA GLY A 69 -4.22 -0.96 3.27
C GLY A 69 -3.05 -1.72 2.65
N THR A 70 -1.87 -1.10 2.49
CA THR A 70 -0.69 -1.74 1.87
C THR A 70 0.02 -2.68 2.83
N PHE A 71 0.17 -2.28 4.09
CA PHE A 71 0.86 -3.09 5.11
C PHE A 71 -0.03 -4.17 5.71
N ASP A 72 -1.28 -4.31 5.24
CA ASP A 72 -2.26 -5.23 5.84
C ASP A 72 -2.37 -5.03 7.36
N LEU A 73 -2.20 -3.78 7.80
CA LEU A 73 -2.33 -3.38 9.20
C LEU A 73 -3.80 -3.22 9.56
N ASN A 74 -4.63 -4.18 9.17
CA ASN A 74 -6.03 -4.20 9.56
C ASN A 74 -6.13 -4.93 10.91
N PRO A 75 -6.23 -4.23 12.05
CA PRO A 75 -6.34 -4.89 13.36
C PRO A 75 -7.56 -5.81 13.48
N PHE A 76 -8.55 -5.65 12.60
CA PHE A 76 -9.78 -6.45 12.57
C PHE A 76 -9.77 -7.62 11.57
N PHE A 77 -8.88 -7.60 10.57
CA PHE A 77 -8.94 -8.52 9.44
C PHE A 77 -7.53 -9.03 9.14
N GLY A 78 -7.00 -9.81 10.10
CA GLY A 78 -5.65 -10.36 9.99
C GLY A 78 -5.49 -11.37 8.85
N ARG A 79 -4.25 -11.82 8.63
CA ARG A 79 -3.80 -12.80 7.60
C ARG A 79 -4.73 -14.01 7.38
N SER A 80 -5.55 -14.39 8.37
CA SER A 80 -6.51 -15.49 8.26
C SER A 80 -7.66 -15.22 7.29
N TRP A 81 -8.06 -13.96 7.07
CA TRP A 81 -9.05 -13.64 6.04
C TRP A 81 -8.43 -13.63 4.65
N GLU A 82 -7.24 -13.03 4.50
CA GLU A 82 -6.47 -13.02 3.25
C GLU A 82 -6.18 -14.46 2.76
N GLU A 83 -5.76 -15.35 3.67
CA GLU A 83 -5.56 -16.77 3.35
C GLU A 83 -6.85 -17.50 2.97
N ARG A 84 -7.98 -17.17 3.61
CA ARG A 84 -9.28 -17.75 3.28
C ARG A 84 -9.74 -17.32 1.88
N LYS A 85 -9.63 -16.03 1.56
CA LYS A 85 -10.07 -15.52 0.26
C LYS A 85 -9.20 -16.02 -0.88
N ILE A 86 -7.88 -16.09 -0.68
CA ILE A 86 -6.98 -16.67 -1.69
C ILE A 86 -7.30 -18.16 -1.91
N LYS A 87 -7.64 -18.91 -0.86
CA LYS A 87 -8.02 -20.32 -0.97
C LYS A 87 -9.37 -20.51 -1.67
N GLU A 88 -10.28 -19.54 -1.51
CA GLU A 88 -11.57 -19.51 -2.19
C GLU A 88 -11.41 -19.23 -3.69
N PHE A 89 -10.63 -18.22 -4.07
CA PHE A 89 -10.33 -17.92 -5.48
C PHE A 89 -9.60 -19.08 -6.18
N MET A 90 -8.65 -19.74 -5.50
CA MET A 90 -8.00 -20.93 -6.07
C MET A 90 -8.97 -22.10 -6.31
N ARG A 91 -10.00 -22.25 -5.46
CA ARG A 91 -11.02 -23.29 -5.67
C ARG A 91 -11.95 -22.96 -6.83
N GLU A 92 -12.32 -21.70 -7.01
CA GLU A 92 -13.11 -21.27 -8.16
C GLU A 92 -12.35 -21.47 -9.47
N ASP A 93 -11.04 -21.15 -9.51
CA ASP A 93 -10.21 -21.30 -10.70
C ASP A 93 -10.00 -22.78 -11.09
N ASP A 94 -9.83 -23.67 -10.09
CA ASP A 94 -9.74 -25.12 -10.31
C ASP A 94 -11.09 -25.74 -10.71
N GLU A 95 -12.21 -25.23 -10.21
CA GLU A 95 -13.54 -25.68 -10.66
C GLU A 95 -13.79 -25.24 -12.09
N ILE A 96 -13.51 -23.98 -12.47
CA ILE A 96 -13.71 -23.48 -13.83
C ILE A 96 -12.90 -24.29 -14.86
N LYS A 97 -11.62 -24.60 -14.58
CA LYS A 97 -10.78 -25.43 -15.46
C LYS A 97 -11.23 -26.89 -15.58
N ARG A 98 -12.08 -27.38 -14.69
CA ARG A 98 -12.59 -28.75 -14.70
C ARG A 98 -13.84 -28.92 -15.57
N TRP A 99 -14.50 -27.81 -15.90
CA TRP A 99 -15.71 -27.77 -16.73
C TRP A 99 -15.44 -27.37 -18.20
N GLU A 100 -14.19 -26.99 -18.53
CA GLU A 100 -13.65 -26.90 -19.90
C GLU A 100 -12.94 -28.20 -20.31
#